data_AF-A0A1Y1MCI6-F1
#
_entry.id   AF-A0A1Y1MCI6-F1
#
_cell.length_a   1.000
_cell.length_b   1.000
_cell.length_c   1.000
_cell.angle_alpha   90.00
_cell.angle_beta   90.00
_cell.angle_gamma   90.00
#
_symmetry.space_group_name_H-M   'P 1'
#
loop_
_entity.id
_entity.type
_entity.pdbx_description
1 polymer ?
#
loop_
_entity_poly.entity_id
_entity_poly.type
_entity_poly.pdbx_seq_one_letter_code
_entity_poly.pdbx_strand_id
1 'polypeptide(L)'
;MGVDISSDMIDFAKQFHQDDDRISFERLDIGTSSIPSHLLQSFDHVFSFYCLHFAPDLRKAISNIHKMLKPKGDMFVNVISYQYLFDIYEQLLNTQKWHPYVHDYKSRMSPFQNGKNYKHDFENVLGDLGFIISHCIEERKVFPTSRDNFEGVTQPIFLHLSN
;
A
#
# COMPACT_ATOMS: atom_id res chain seq x y z
N MET A 1 -1.58 7.63 -15.92
CA MET A 1 -0.91 8.43 -14.88
C MET A 1 -0.53 7.52 -13.72
N GLY A 2 0.69 7.61 -13.22
CA GLY A 2 1.13 6.99 -11.97
C GLY A 2 1.31 8.04 -10.87
N VAL A 3 1.01 7.69 -9.63
CA VAL A 3 1.23 8.58 -8.49
C VAL A 3 1.84 7.83 -7.32
N ASP A 4 2.64 8.54 -6.53
CA ASP A 4 3.31 8.03 -5.33
C ASP A 4 3.56 9.21 -4.36
N ILE A 5 3.64 8.92 -3.07
CA ILE A 5 3.96 9.93 -2.05
C ILE A 5 5.44 10.32 -2.08
N SER A 6 6.31 9.41 -2.54
CA SER A 6 7.75 9.56 -2.65
C SER A 6 8.14 10.35 -3.91
N SER A 7 8.82 11.47 -3.73
CA SER A 7 9.42 12.22 -4.84
C SER A 7 10.41 11.37 -5.63
N ASP A 8 11.21 10.58 -4.94
CA ASP A 8 12.29 9.80 -5.56
C ASP A 8 11.73 8.72 -6.48
N MET A 9 10.62 8.09 -6.09
CA MET A 9 9.90 7.11 -6.92
C MET A 9 9.29 7.77 -8.15
N ILE A 10 8.73 8.98 -7.99
CA ILE A 10 8.18 9.75 -9.11
C ILE A 10 9.28 10.18 -10.08
N ASP A 11 10.40 10.68 -9.58
CA ASP A 11 11.51 11.13 -10.41
C ASP A 11 12.15 9.96 -11.16
N PHE A 12 12.33 8.82 -10.50
CA PHE A 12 12.76 7.59 -11.14
C PHE A 12 11.79 7.17 -12.26
N ALA A 13 10.48 7.15 -11.99
CA ALA A 13 9.49 6.74 -12.98
C ALA A 13 9.43 7.68 -14.18
N LYS A 14 9.53 9.00 -13.95
CA LYS A 14 9.62 10.01 -15.02
C LYS A 14 10.85 9.81 -15.88
N GLN A 15 12.01 9.55 -15.27
CA GLN A 15 13.25 9.30 -16.01
C GLN A 15 13.15 7.99 -16.82
N PHE A 16 12.63 6.93 -16.22
CA PHE A 16 12.53 5.61 -16.85
C PHE A 16 11.56 5.60 -18.04
N HIS A 17 10.51 6.41 -17.99
CA HIS A 17 9.49 6.52 -19.03
C HIS A 17 9.53 7.86 -19.78
N GLN A 18 10.68 8.53 -19.82
CA GLN A 18 10.82 9.88 -20.40
C GLN A 18 10.42 9.97 -21.88
N ASP A 19 10.45 8.85 -22.61
CA ASP A 19 10.18 8.77 -24.04
C ASP A 19 8.72 8.37 -24.38
N ASP A 20 7.84 8.17 -23.39
CA ASP A 20 6.44 7.77 -23.60
C ASP A 20 5.46 8.86 -23.14
N ASP A 21 4.92 9.62 -24.10
CA ASP A 21 4.00 10.75 -23.86
C ASP A 21 2.60 10.33 -23.38
N ARG A 22 2.27 9.03 -23.42
CA ARG A 22 1.00 8.48 -22.95
C ARG A 22 0.99 8.27 -21.44
N ILE A 23 2.15 8.30 -20.81
CA ILE A 23 2.33 8.05 -19.37
C ILE A 23 2.81 9.33 -18.71
N SER A 24 2.22 9.65 -17.56
CA SER A 24 2.57 10.81 -16.75
C SER A 24 2.67 10.42 -15.29
N PHE A 25 3.45 11.16 -14.52
CA PHE A 25 3.66 10.89 -13.11
C PHE A 25 3.56 12.17 -12.28
N GLU A 26 2.88 12.07 -11.15
CA GLU A 26 2.69 13.18 -10.21
C GLU A 26 2.84 12.68 -8.77
N ARG A 27 3.45 13.49 -7.90
CA ARG A 27 3.51 13.18 -6.48
C ARG A 27 2.14 13.39 -5.85
N LEU A 28 1.60 12.35 -5.21
CA LEU A 28 0.33 12.41 -4.50
C LEU A 28 0.38 11.54 -3.25
N ASP A 29 0.02 12.11 -2.10
CA ASP A 29 -0.42 11.33 -0.96
C ASP A 29 -1.89 10.96 -1.14
N ILE A 30 -2.19 9.68 -1.35
CA ILE A 30 -3.57 9.21 -1.52
C ILE A 30 -4.42 9.41 -0.25
N GLY A 31 -3.79 9.53 0.92
CA GLY A 31 -4.42 9.88 2.19
C GLY A 31 -4.71 11.38 2.37
N THR A 32 -4.42 12.21 1.36
CA THR A 32 -4.58 13.67 1.44
C THR A 32 -5.97 14.12 1.91
N SER A 33 -6.03 15.26 2.59
CA SER A 33 -7.29 15.87 3.03
C SER A 33 -8.17 16.29 1.85
N SER A 34 -7.55 16.79 0.77
CA SER A 34 -8.21 17.25 -0.45
C SER A 34 -7.45 16.77 -1.69
N ILE A 35 -8.18 16.19 -2.63
CA ILE A 35 -7.63 15.76 -3.93
C ILE A 35 -7.49 16.97 -4.85
N PRO A 36 -6.35 17.11 -5.57
CA PRO A 36 -6.19 18.14 -6.59
C PRO A 36 -7.34 18.12 -7.60
N SER A 37 -7.84 19.31 -7.95
CA SER A 37 -9.06 19.44 -8.76
C SER A 37 -8.96 18.78 -10.13
N HIS A 38 -7.78 18.77 -10.74
CA HIS A 38 -7.52 18.13 -12.04
C HIS A 38 -7.53 16.60 -12.00
N LEU A 39 -7.57 15.99 -10.81
CA LEU A 39 -7.67 14.55 -10.62
C LEU A 39 -9.09 14.09 -10.29
N LEU A 40 -10.00 15.03 -9.95
CA LEU A 40 -11.39 14.70 -9.65
C LEU A 40 -12.08 14.18 -10.91
N GLN A 41 -12.78 13.05 -10.78
CA GLN A 41 -13.54 12.42 -11.87
C GLN A 41 -12.78 12.33 -13.19
N SER A 42 -11.49 12.03 -13.13
CA SER A 42 -10.59 12.09 -14.27
C SER A 42 -10.18 10.71 -14.79
N PHE A 43 -10.45 9.65 -14.02
CA PHE A 43 -10.02 8.29 -14.36
C PHE A 43 -11.21 7.36 -14.58
N ASP A 44 -11.15 6.58 -15.65
CA ASP A 44 -12.09 5.48 -15.90
C ASP A 44 -11.73 4.25 -15.05
N HIS A 45 -10.43 4.01 -14.84
CA HIS A 45 -9.90 2.87 -14.10
C HIS A 45 -8.78 3.31 -13.17
N VAL A 46 -8.80 2.81 -11.92
CA VAL A 46 -7.70 2.98 -10.96
C VAL A 46 -7.14 1.62 -10.56
N PHE A 47 -5.81 1.51 -10.60
CA PHE A 47 -5.09 0.32 -10.18
C PHE A 47 -4.19 0.65 -8.99
N SER A 48 -4.16 -0.22 -7.98
CA SER A 48 -3.21 -0.12 -6.88
C SER A 48 -2.72 -1.50 -6.47
N PHE A 49 -1.40 -1.70 -6.48
CA PHE A 49 -0.77 -2.95 -6.10
C PHE A 49 0.13 -2.72 -4.89
N TYR A 50 -0.13 -3.45 -3.81
CA TYR A 50 0.73 -3.46 -2.61
C TYR A 50 1.03 -2.07 -2.03
N CYS A 51 0.06 -1.14 -2.09
CA CYS A 51 0.24 0.24 -1.60
C CYS A 51 -0.72 0.57 -0.44
N LEU A 52 -2.03 0.38 -0.65
CA LEU A 52 -3.06 0.92 0.26
C LEU A 52 -3.01 0.39 1.70
N HIS A 53 -2.36 -0.75 1.94
CA HIS A 53 -2.18 -1.27 3.30
C HIS A 53 -1.19 -0.44 4.13
N PHE A 54 -0.40 0.44 3.50
CA PHE A 54 0.42 1.43 4.21
C PHE A 54 -0.34 2.71 4.55
N ALA A 55 -1.55 2.91 4.02
CA ALA A 55 -2.34 4.09 4.33
C ALA A 55 -2.87 4.00 5.78
N PRO A 56 -2.51 4.94 6.68
CA PRO A 56 -2.98 4.88 8.07
C PRO A 56 -4.51 4.99 8.18
N ASP A 57 -5.12 5.78 7.30
CA ASP A 57 -6.57 5.85 7.11
C ASP A 57 -6.93 5.32 5.72
N LEU A 58 -7.13 4.00 5.65
CA LEU A 58 -7.53 3.34 4.42
C LEU A 58 -8.88 3.85 3.89
N ARG A 59 -9.85 4.13 4.76
CA ARG A 59 -11.16 4.64 4.33
C ARG A 59 -11.01 5.98 3.61
N LYS A 60 -10.14 6.86 4.12
CA LYS A 60 -9.80 8.13 3.45
C LYS A 60 -9.15 7.89 2.08
N ALA A 61 -8.18 6.98 1.99
CA ALA A 61 -7.51 6.66 0.74
C ALA A 61 -8.50 6.13 -0.31
N ILE A 62 -9.35 5.15 0.05
CA ILE A 62 -10.39 4.63 -0.83
C ILE A 62 -11.41 5.71 -1.21
N SER A 63 -11.80 6.57 -0.26
CA SER A 63 -12.71 7.70 -0.54
C SER A 63 -12.12 8.68 -1.55
N ASN A 64 -10.82 8.93 -1.47
CA ASN A 64 -10.12 9.76 -2.44
C ASN A 64 -10.02 9.10 -3.82
N ILE A 65 -9.76 7.79 -3.89
CA ILE A 65 -9.86 7.03 -5.15
C ILE A 65 -11.26 7.17 -5.75
N HIS A 66 -12.31 7.01 -4.95
CA HIS A 66 -13.69 7.16 -5.42
C HIS A 66 -13.96 8.55 -6.01
N LYS A 67 -13.42 9.63 -5.42
CA LYS A 67 -13.54 10.99 -5.99
C LYS A 67 -12.77 11.18 -7.30
N MET A 68 -11.67 10.45 -7.47
CA MET A 68 -10.85 10.50 -8.67
C MET A 68 -11.49 9.74 -9.85
N LEU A 69 -12.36 8.77 -9.56
CA LEU A 69 -13.07 8.00 -10.57
C LEU A 69 -14.19 8.82 -11.22
N LYS A 70 -14.31 8.68 -12.54
CA LYS A 70 -15.48 9.13 -13.31
C LYS A 70 -16.73 8.38 -12.86
N PRO A 71 -17.94 8.90 -13.15
CA PRO A 71 -19.14 8.10 -13.04
C PRO A 71 -19.00 6.77 -13.81
N LYS A 72 -19.30 5.65 -13.15
CA LYS A 72 -19.11 4.27 -13.66
C LYS A 72 -17.65 3.82 -13.84
N GLY A 73 -16.68 4.60 -13.38
CA GLY A 73 -15.30 4.14 -13.28
C GLY A 73 -15.16 3.02 -12.24
N ASP A 74 -14.10 2.24 -12.37
CA ASP A 74 -13.82 1.10 -11.50
C ASP A 74 -12.42 1.16 -10.90
N MET A 75 -12.17 0.29 -9.93
CA MET A 75 -10.83 0.07 -9.43
C MET A 75 -10.51 -1.40 -9.27
N PHE A 76 -9.23 -1.72 -9.47
CA PHE A 76 -8.66 -3.01 -9.12
C PHE A 76 -7.53 -2.78 -8.11
N VAL A 77 -7.67 -3.36 -6.93
CA VAL A 77 -6.73 -3.14 -5.84
C VAL A 77 -6.25 -4.46 -5.25
N ASN A 78 -4.95 -4.55 -5.01
CA ASN A 78 -4.32 -5.65 -4.29
C ASN A 78 -3.69 -5.12 -2.99
N VAL A 79 -4.14 -5.66 -1.86
CA VAL A 79 -3.76 -5.23 -0.51
C VAL A 79 -3.30 -6.42 0.31
N ILE A 80 -2.34 -6.16 1.20
CA ILE A 80 -1.89 -7.14 2.18
C ILE A 80 -2.80 -7.00 3.41
N SER A 81 -3.68 -7.97 3.62
CA SER A 81 -4.52 -8.04 4.81
C SER A 81 -3.71 -8.39 6.06
N TYR A 82 -2.77 -9.31 5.90
CA TYR A 82 -1.91 -9.82 6.98
C TYR A 82 -0.52 -10.18 6.48
N GLN A 83 0.52 -9.83 7.25
CA GLN A 83 1.89 -10.19 6.95
C GLN A 83 2.60 -10.83 8.15
N TYR A 84 3.06 -12.07 7.96
CA TYR A 84 3.78 -12.85 8.99
C TYR A 84 5.07 -12.21 9.49
N LEU A 85 5.65 -11.29 8.72
CA LEU A 85 6.86 -10.56 9.12
C LEU A 85 6.64 -9.76 10.42
N PHE A 86 5.43 -9.25 10.64
CA PHE A 86 5.12 -8.51 11.87
C PHE A 86 5.07 -9.42 13.10
N ASP A 87 4.61 -10.67 12.96
CA ASP A 87 4.67 -11.65 14.06
C ASP A 87 6.12 -12.01 14.41
N ILE A 88 6.98 -12.11 13.38
CA ILE A 88 8.41 -12.35 13.57
C ILE A 88 9.03 -11.19 14.34
N TYR A 89 8.69 -9.93 14.01
CA TYR A 89 9.17 -8.78 14.77
C TYR A 89 8.75 -8.81 16.24
N GLU A 90 7.49 -9.14 16.53
CA GLU A 90 7.01 -9.30 17.91
C GLU A 90 7.81 -10.40 18.67
N GLN A 91 8.15 -11.51 18.00
CA GLN A 91 8.98 -12.56 18.61
C GLN A 91 10.43 -12.12 18.82
N LEU A 92 11.01 -11.40 17.86
CA LEU A 92 12.38 -10.89 17.94
C LEU A 92 12.54 -9.84 19.04
N LEU A 93 11.52 -9.00 19.28
CA LEU A 93 11.49 -8.08 20.42
C LEU A 93 11.57 -8.80 21.77
N ASN A 94 10.99 -9.98 21.87
CA ASN A 94 11.04 -10.79 23.10
C ASN A 94 12.38 -11.53 23.26
N THR A 95 13.33 -11.37 22.32
CA THR A 95 14.65 -12.01 22.36
C THR A 95 15.73 -10.97 22.65
N GLN A 96 16.40 -11.10 23.81
CA GLN A 96 17.40 -10.11 24.27
C GLN A 96 18.47 -9.76 23.22
N LYS A 97 18.92 -10.75 22.44
CA LYS A 97 19.90 -10.56 21.36
C LYS A 97 19.39 -9.61 20.25
N TRP A 98 18.11 -9.70 19.91
CA TRP A 98 17.53 -9.06 18.71
C TRP A 98 16.71 -7.81 19.02
N HIS A 99 16.23 -7.67 20.25
CA HIS A 99 15.45 -6.52 20.72
C HIS A 99 16.06 -5.15 20.34
N PRO A 100 17.39 -4.91 20.45
CA PRO A 100 17.97 -3.61 20.09
C PRO A 100 17.94 -3.26 18.60
N TYR A 101 17.52 -4.18 17.73
CA TYR A 101 17.53 -4.01 16.28
C TYR A 101 16.13 -3.94 15.65
N VAL A 102 15.09 -4.18 16.44
CA VAL A 102 13.70 -4.16 15.96
C VAL A 102 13.07 -2.87 16.45
N HIS A 103 12.93 -1.89 15.55
CA HIS A 103 12.32 -0.60 15.83
C HIS A 103 11.27 -0.26 14.77
N ASP A 104 10.31 0.59 15.14
CA ASP A 104 9.39 1.29 14.24
C ASP A 104 8.56 0.45 13.24
N TYR A 105 8.59 -0.89 13.31
CA TYR A 105 7.85 -1.76 12.39
C TYR A 105 6.33 -1.54 12.45
N LYS A 106 5.79 -1.12 13.61
CA LYS A 106 4.36 -0.82 13.78
C LYS A 106 3.89 0.33 12.90
N SER A 107 4.76 1.27 12.55
CA SER A 107 4.41 2.39 11.64
C SER A 107 4.12 1.93 10.21
N ARG A 108 4.65 0.77 9.82
CA ARG A 108 4.46 0.14 8.51
C ARG A 108 3.42 -0.97 8.54
N MET A 109 2.84 -1.22 9.69
CA MET A 109 1.87 -2.28 9.90
C MET A 109 0.53 -1.85 9.31
N SER A 110 -0.08 -2.76 8.54
CA SER A 110 -1.41 -2.53 8.00
C SER A 110 -2.41 -2.26 9.12
N PRO A 111 -3.37 -1.32 8.96
CA PRO A 111 -4.50 -1.16 9.87
C PRO A 111 -5.25 -2.48 10.07
N PHE A 112 -5.18 -3.36 9.08
CA PHE A 112 -5.76 -4.68 9.15
C PHE A 112 -4.95 -5.68 9.96
N GLN A 113 -3.65 -5.54 10.20
CA GLN A 113 -2.78 -6.64 10.68
C GLN A 113 -3.31 -7.43 11.89
N ASN A 114 -4.03 -6.78 12.81
CA ASN A 114 -4.56 -7.41 14.03
C ASN A 114 -6.07 -7.74 13.96
N GLY A 115 -6.71 -7.47 12.83
CA GLY A 115 -8.09 -7.85 12.54
C GLY A 115 -8.27 -9.36 12.42
N LYS A 116 -9.52 -9.82 12.28
CA LYS A 116 -9.83 -11.24 12.07
C LYS A 116 -10.59 -11.49 10.78
N ASN A 117 -11.35 -10.50 10.31
CA ASN A 117 -12.25 -10.61 9.18
C ASN A 117 -11.88 -9.59 8.10
N TYR A 118 -10.62 -9.57 7.68
CA TYR A 118 -10.05 -8.52 6.83
C TYR A 118 -10.85 -8.29 5.54
N LYS A 119 -11.21 -9.36 4.84
CA LYS A 119 -12.09 -9.28 3.67
C LYS A 119 -13.39 -8.57 3.98
N HIS A 120 -14.08 -8.97 5.04
CA HIS A 120 -15.37 -8.38 5.42
C HIS A 120 -15.23 -6.89 5.79
N ASP A 121 -14.20 -6.56 6.57
CA ASP A 121 -13.92 -5.18 6.97
C ASP A 121 -13.61 -4.30 5.75
N PHE A 122 -12.86 -4.83 4.79
CA PHE A 122 -12.58 -4.15 3.54
C PHE A 122 -13.84 -3.98 2.68
N GLU A 123 -14.65 -5.03 2.52
CA GLU A 123 -15.93 -4.95 1.80
C GLU A 123 -16.88 -3.94 2.41
N ASN A 124 -16.93 -3.82 3.74
CA ASN A 124 -17.72 -2.79 4.43
C ASN A 124 -17.23 -1.38 4.09
N VAL A 125 -15.90 -1.14 4.08
CA VAL A 125 -15.33 0.15 3.67
C VAL A 125 -15.72 0.49 2.23
N LEU A 126 -15.63 -0.48 1.31
CA LEU A 126 -16.01 -0.30 -0.08
C LEU A 126 -17.51 0.03 -0.23
N GLY A 127 -18.37 -0.77 0.41
CA GLY A 127 -19.82 -0.61 0.35
C GLY A 127 -20.30 0.72 0.93
N ASP A 128 -19.77 1.12 2.08
CA ASP A 128 -20.10 2.40 2.73
C ASP A 128 -19.70 3.62 1.88
N LEU A 129 -18.69 3.47 1.03
CA LEU A 129 -18.24 4.52 0.12
C LEU A 129 -18.99 4.50 -1.23
N GLY A 130 -19.93 3.57 -1.41
CA GLY A 130 -20.78 3.49 -2.60
C GLY A 130 -20.23 2.61 -3.73
N PHE A 131 -19.16 1.84 -3.49
CA PHE A 131 -18.68 0.88 -4.47
C PHE A 131 -19.58 -0.35 -4.54
N ILE A 132 -19.80 -0.84 -5.76
CA ILE A 132 -20.40 -2.15 -6.01
C ILE A 132 -19.25 -3.15 -6.15
N ILE A 133 -19.19 -4.14 -5.24
CA ILE A 133 -18.13 -5.14 -5.23
C ILE A 133 -18.46 -6.22 -6.27
N SER A 134 -17.73 -6.22 -7.38
CA SER A 134 -17.84 -7.27 -8.41
C SER A 134 -17.10 -8.54 -8.01
N HIS A 135 -15.92 -8.39 -7.39
CA HIS A 135 -15.06 -9.49 -6.97
C HIS A 135 -14.17 -9.06 -5.80
N CYS A 136 -14.16 -9.87 -4.74
CA CYS A 136 -13.25 -9.72 -3.62
C CYS A 136 -12.87 -11.09 -3.10
N ILE A 137 -11.58 -11.40 -3.12
CA ILE A 137 -11.02 -12.66 -2.59
C ILE A 137 -9.89 -12.34 -1.63
N GLU A 138 -9.78 -13.18 -0.62
CA GLU A 138 -8.65 -13.18 0.29
C GLU A 138 -7.95 -14.53 0.16
N GLU A 139 -6.67 -14.50 -0.19
CA GLU A 139 -5.87 -15.69 -0.39
C GLU A 139 -4.56 -15.59 0.36
N ARG A 140 -4.19 -16.67 1.04
CA ARG A 140 -2.83 -16.82 1.54
C ARG A 140 -1.89 -17.04 0.36
N LYS A 141 -0.94 -16.13 0.20
CA LYS A 141 0.19 -16.33 -0.71
C LYS A 141 1.47 -16.58 0.09
N VAL A 142 2.27 -17.53 -0.39
CA VAL A 142 3.60 -17.79 0.12
C VAL A 142 4.58 -17.44 -0.99
N PHE A 143 5.48 -16.50 -0.71
CA PHE A 143 6.52 -16.07 -1.63
C PHE A 143 7.84 -16.68 -1.18
N PRO A 144 8.29 -17.79 -1.80
CA PRO A 144 9.63 -18.29 -1.51
C PRO A 144 10.65 -17.26 -1.98
N THR A 145 11.56 -16.89 -1.09
CA THR A 145 12.61 -15.91 -1.37
C THR A 145 13.96 -16.52 -1.03
N SER A 146 14.99 -16.19 -1.82
CA SER A 146 16.36 -16.47 -1.41
C SER A 146 16.71 -15.68 -0.15
N ARG A 147 17.75 -16.12 0.56
CA ARG A 147 18.32 -15.37 1.68
C ARG A 147 18.68 -13.95 1.23
N ASP A 148 19.41 -13.82 0.13
CA ASP A 148 19.88 -12.53 -0.39
C ASP A 148 18.72 -11.59 -0.71
N ASN A 149 17.64 -12.11 -1.31
CA ASN A 149 16.45 -11.31 -1.57
C ASN A 149 15.73 -10.94 -0.27
N PHE A 150 15.66 -11.84 0.72
CA PHE A 150 15.05 -11.54 2.01
C PHE A 150 15.84 -10.46 2.75
N GLU A 151 17.17 -10.58 2.75
CA GLU A 151 18.08 -9.58 3.32
C GLU A 151 17.90 -8.24 2.60
N GLY A 152 17.91 -8.20 1.26
CA GLY A 152 17.68 -6.97 0.51
C GLY A 152 16.32 -6.31 0.76
N VAL A 153 15.23 -7.08 0.87
CA VAL A 153 13.89 -6.56 1.16
C VAL A 153 13.74 -6.07 2.61
N THR A 154 14.47 -6.70 3.54
CA THR A 154 14.39 -6.35 4.97
C THR A 154 15.44 -5.32 5.39
N GLN A 155 16.49 -5.09 4.59
CA GLN A 155 17.55 -4.13 4.87
C GLN A 155 17.07 -2.68 5.10
N PRO A 156 16.07 -2.14 4.36
CA PRO A 156 15.49 -0.82 4.66
C PRO A 156 14.70 -0.78 5.97
N ILE A 157 14.27 -1.94 6.48
CA ILE A 157 13.55 -2.08 7.75
C ILE A 157 14.53 -2.29 8.91
N PHE A 158 15.65 -2.97 8.64
CA PHE A 158 16.75 -3.20 9.57
C PHE A 158 17.98 -2.33 9.27
N LEU A 159 17.78 -1.04 8.96
CA LEU A 159 18.88 -0.12 8.64
C LEU A 159 19.99 -0.08 9.72
N HIS A 160 19.70 -0.60 10.92
CA HIS A 160 20.60 -0.61 12.08
C HIS A 160 21.31 -1.96 12.30
N LEU A 161 21.06 -2.99 11.48
CA LEU A 161 21.79 -4.27 11.50
C LEU A 161 23.04 -4.28 10.60
N SER A 162 23.28 -3.19 9.87
CA SER A 162 24.47 -3.01 9.03
C SER A 162 25.54 -2.21 9.78
N ASN A 163 26.12 -2.79 10.84
CA ASN A 163 27.38 -2.34 11.45
C ASN A 163 28.07 -3.53 12.11
#